data_AF-A0A7X6YUN8-F1
#
_entry.id   AF-A0A7X6YUN8-F1
#
_cell.length_a   1.000
_cell.length_b   1.000
_cell.length_c   1.000
_cell.angle_alpha   90.00
_cell.angle_beta   90.00
_cell.angle_gamma   90.00
#
_symmetry.space_group_name_H-M   'P 1'
#
loop_
_entity.id
_entity.type
_entity.pdbx_description
1 polymer ?
#
loop_
_entity_poly.entity_id
_entity_poly.type
_entity_poly.pdbx_seq_one_letter_code
_entity_poly.pdbx_strand_id
1 'polypeptide(L)'
;MQLDKFTLKSQEAIQAAQQLAQTGGNQELQPEHLVKAILEQPEGVVVPVLQKMGVTPSVVLGETTPLIAALPKVSGSGAGQSYASQQVRP
;
A
#
# COMPACT_ATOMS: atom_id res chain seq x y z
N MET A 1 9.14 -6.27 -10.70
CA MET A 1 8.58 -5.04 -11.32
C MET A 1 9.69 -4.22 -11.93
N GLN A 2 9.43 -3.51 -13.03
CA GLN A 2 10.33 -2.49 -13.60
C GLN A 2 9.93 -1.13 -13.00
N LEU A 3 10.47 -0.81 -11.82
CA LEU A 3 10.12 0.41 -11.06
C LEU A 3 10.50 1.70 -11.78
N ASP A 4 11.54 1.64 -12.61
CA ASP A 4 12.05 2.69 -13.49
C ASP A 4 11.04 3.19 -14.54
N LYS A 5 9.97 2.43 -14.79
CA LYS A 5 8.87 2.83 -15.70
C LYS A 5 7.77 3.64 -15.02
N PHE A 6 7.82 3.83 -13.71
CA PHE A 6 6.82 4.60 -12.97
C PHE A 6 7.30 6.03 -12.72
N THR A 7 6.35 6.94 -12.50
CA THR A 7 6.67 8.29 -12.03
C THR A 7 7.33 8.24 -10.65
N LEU A 8 8.13 9.26 -10.30
CA LEU A 8 8.84 9.31 -9.02
C LEU A 8 7.88 9.13 -7.82
N LYS A 9 6.75 9.85 -7.81
CA LYS A 9 5.72 9.71 -6.77
C LYS A 9 5.12 8.30 -6.71
N SER A 10 4.95 7.63 -7.84
CA SER A 10 4.46 6.25 -7.84
C SER A 10 5.50 5.28 -7.26
N GLN A 11 6.78 5.49 -7.56
CA GLN A 11 7.87 4.70 -6.97
C GLN A 11 7.94 4.89 -5.45
N GLU A 12 7.82 6.14 -4.97
CA GLU A 12 7.74 6.46 -3.54
C GLU A 12 6.54 5.77 -2.87
N ALA A 13 5.37 5.79 -3.51
CA ALA A 13 4.17 5.16 -2.98
C ALA A 13 4.33 3.63 -2.87
N ILE A 14 4.94 2.98 -3.87
CA ILE A 14 5.22 1.55 -3.83
C ILE A 14 6.19 1.22 -2.69
N GLN A 15 7.24 2.03 -2.50
CA GLN A 15 8.18 1.85 -1.38
C GLN A 15 7.50 2.02 -0.03
N ALA A 16 6.67 3.06 0.14
CA ALA A 16 5.89 3.27 1.36
C ALA A 16 4.92 2.12 1.62
N ALA A 17 4.26 1.59 0.59
CA ALA A 17 3.37 0.45 0.70
C ALA A 17 4.12 -0.84 1.13
N GLN A 18 5.33 -1.07 0.61
CA GLN A 18 6.17 -2.18 1.04
C GLN A 18 6.58 -2.05 2.52
N GLN A 19 6.86 -0.82 2.97
CA GLN A 19 7.15 -0.55 4.38
C GLN A 19 5.92 -0.81 5.27
N LEU A 20 4.73 -0.43 4.82
CA LEU A 20 3.47 -0.73 5.53
C LEU A 20 3.26 -2.24 5.68
N ALA A 21 3.48 -3.03 4.63
CA ALA A 21 3.36 -4.48 4.70
C ALA A 21 4.37 -5.10 5.69
N GLN A 22 5.64 -4.69 5.61
CA GLN A 22 6.70 -5.17 6.51
C GLN A 22 6.39 -4.85 7.98
N THR A 23 6.04 -3.60 8.27
CA THR A 23 5.72 -3.16 9.63
C THR A 23 4.41 -3.77 10.16
N GLY A 24 3.47 -4.07 9.28
CA GLY A 24 2.22 -4.78 9.60
C GLY A 24 2.41 -6.28 9.86
N GLY A 25 3.60 -6.83 9.59
CA GLY A 25 3.87 -8.28 9.66
C GLY A 25 3.22 -9.05 8.51
N ASN A 26 2.82 -8.34 7.45
CA ASN A 26 2.21 -8.93 6.26
C ASN A 26 3.33 -9.42 5.34
N GLN A 27 3.33 -10.72 5.03
CA GLN A 27 4.37 -11.34 4.20
C GLN A 27 4.40 -10.77 2.78
N GLU A 28 3.28 -10.22 2.34
CA GLU A 28 3.08 -9.74 0.98
C GLU A 28 2.55 -8.30 0.95
N LEU A 29 3.04 -7.55 -0.03
CA LEU A 29 2.43 -6.29 -0.44
C LEU A 29 1.05 -6.55 -1.07
N GLN A 30 0.01 -6.20 -0.34
CA GLN A 30 -1.39 -6.22 -0.80
C GLN A 30 -1.87 -4.82 -1.25
N PRO A 31 -2.90 -4.71 -2.11
CA PRO A 31 -3.44 -3.44 -2.61
C PRO A 31 -3.84 -2.44 -1.53
N GLU A 32 -4.29 -2.90 -0.37
CA GLU A 32 -4.70 -2.06 0.76
C GLU A 32 -3.52 -1.22 1.27
N HIS A 33 -2.30 -1.77 1.28
CA HIS A 33 -1.10 -1.01 1.63
C HIS A 33 -0.82 0.10 0.62
N LEU A 34 -1.03 -0.19 -0.67
CA LEU A 34 -0.82 0.79 -1.73
C LEU A 34 -1.87 1.91 -1.63
N VAL A 35 -3.13 1.58 -1.39
CA VAL A 35 -4.21 2.55 -1.17
C VAL A 35 -3.90 3.45 0.01
N LYS A 36 -3.46 2.88 1.13
CA LYS A 36 -3.03 3.67 2.29
C LYS A 36 -1.84 4.57 1.95
N ALA A 37 -0.81 4.03 1.29
CA ALA A 37 0.38 4.78 0.91
C ALA A 37 0.09 5.96 -0.02
N ILE A 38 -0.76 5.80 -1.04
CA ILE A 38 -1.11 6.88 -1.98
C ILE A 38 -2.05 7.93 -1.36
N LEU A 39 -2.85 7.55 -0.36
CA LEU A 39 -3.72 8.47 0.40
C LEU A 39 -2.93 9.31 1.41
N GLU A 40 -1.90 8.72 2.02
CA GLU A 40 -1.03 9.39 2.99
C GLU A 40 0.17 10.09 2.32
N GLN A 41 0.35 9.93 1.00
CA GLN A 41 1.45 10.53 0.27
C GLN A 41 1.37 12.07 0.27
N PRO A 42 2.41 12.77 0.78
CA PRO A 42 2.48 14.22 0.70
C PRO A 42 2.51 14.71 -0.75
N GLU A 43 1.71 15.73 -1.02
CA GLU A 43 1.56 16.34 -2.36
C GLU A 43 1.13 15.32 -3.43
N GLY A 44 0.46 14.25 -3.01
CA GLY A 44 -0.12 13.24 -3.90
C GLY A 44 -1.34 13.78 -4.67
N VAL A 45 -1.58 13.22 -5.85
CA VAL A 45 -2.72 13.60 -6.71
C VAL A 45 -4.03 12.90 -6.31
N VAL A 46 -3.96 11.82 -5.51
CA VAL A 46 -5.12 10.97 -5.21
C VAL A 46 -6.15 11.69 -4.33
N VAL A 47 -5.70 12.34 -3.26
CA VAL A 47 -6.57 13.11 -2.35
C VAL A 47 -7.41 14.16 -3.10
N PRO A 48 -6.84 15.07 -3.90
CA PRO A 48 -7.63 16.05 -4.64
C PRO A 48 -8.52 15.41 -5.73
N VAL A 49 -8.13 14.28 -6.32
CA VAL A 49 -9.00 13.54 -7.27
C VAL A 49 -10.24 12.99 -6.55
N LEU A 50 -10.06 12.33 -5.40
CA LEU A 50 -11.18 11.81 -4.60
C LEU A 50 -12.12 12.93 -4.14
N GLN A 51 -11.57 14.05 -3.67
CA GLN A 51 -12.36 15.22 -3.29
C GLN A 51 -13.19 15.77 -4.45
N LYS A 52 -12.61 15.86 -5.66
CA LYS A 52 -13.34 16.27 -6.87
C LYS A 52 -14.46 15.30 -7.27
N MET A 53 -14.32 14.02 -6.90
CA MET A 53 -15.35 13.00 -7.10
C MET A 53 -16.43 13.01 -6.00
N GLY A 54 -16.35 13.92 -5.03
CA GLY A 54 -17.27 13.96 -3.87
C GLY A 54 -16.97 12.90 -2.81
N VAL A 55 -15.84 12.20 -2.92
CA VAL A 55 -15.41 11.19 -1.94
C VAL A 55 -14.60 11.88 -0.85
N THR A 56 -14.92 11.56 0.41
CA THR A 56 -14.18 12.07 1.57
C THR A 56 -12.95 11.19 1.82
N PRO A 57 -11.71 11.66 1.61
CA PRO A 57 -10.52 10.80 1.67
C PRO A 57 -10.26 10.18 3.05
N SER A 58 -10.64 10.88 4.13
CA SER A 58 -10.50 10.36 5.49
C SER A 58 -11.40 9.15 5.75
N VAL A 59 -12.56 9.05 5.09
CA VAL A 59 -13.43 7.86 5.15
C VAL A 59 -12.72 6.69 4.49
N VAL A 60 -12.20 6.88 3.28
CA VAL A 60 -11.45 5.82 2.55
C VAL A 60 -10.24 5.34 3.37
N LEU A 61 -9.49 6.27 3.96
CA LEU A 61 -8.36 5.92 4.83
C LEU A 61 -8.80 5.17 6.09
N GLY A 62 -9.91 5.60 6.70
CA GLY A 62 -10.53 4.97 7.86
C GLY A 62 -11.01 3.55 7.59
N GLU A 63 -11.54 3.28 6.39
CA GLU A 63 -11.95 1.95 5.94
C GLU A 63 -10.77 1.07 5.49
N THR A 64 -9.71 1.66 4.93
CA THR A 64 -8.52 0.92 4.50
C THR A 64 -7.73 0.35 5.68
N THR A 65 -7.65 1.12 6.78
CA THR A 65 -6.89 0.70 7.97
C THR A 65 -7.33 -0.64 8.59
N PRO A 66 -8.63 -0.90 8.85
CA PRO A 66 -9.08 -2.19 9.36
C PRO A 66 -8.90 -3.33 8.34
N LEU A 67 -8.96 -3.06 7.03
CA LEU A 67 -8.67 -4.06 6.00
C LEU A 67 -7.21 -4.54 6.09
N ILE A 68 -6.26 -3.62 6.21
CA ILE A 68 -4.85 -3.96 6.43
C ILE A 68 -4.69 -4.77 7.73
N ALA A 69 -5.39 -4.38 8.80
CA ALA A 69 -5.31 -5.08 10.08
C ALA A 69 -5.83 -6.52 10.01
N ALA A 70 -6.77 -6.81 9.12
CA ALA A 70 -7.35 -8.13 8.88
C ALA A 70 -6.49 -9.02 7.96
N LEU A 71 -5.48 -8.47 7.28
CA LEU A 71 -4.59 -9.24 6.42
C LEU A 71 -3.78 -10.29 7.22
N PRO A 72 -3.45 -11.45 6.62
CA PRO A 72 -2.63 -12.46 7.26
C PRO A 72 -1.29 -11.90 7.73
N LYS A 73 -0.90 -12.26 8.95
CA LYS A 73 0.37 -11.87 9.57
C LYS A 73 1.23 -13.10 9.78
N VAL A 74 2.52 -12.99 9.46
CA VAL A 74 3.50 -14.05 9.70
C VAL A 74 4.44 -13.64 10.84
N SER A 75 4.66 -14.56 11.79
CA SER A 75 5.61 -14.39 12.89
C SER A 75 6.39 -15.68 13.09
N GLY A 76 7.72 -15.61 13.09
CA GLY A 76 8.58 -16.78 13.34
C GLY A 76 9.99 -16.67 12.72
N SER A 77 10.93 -17.47 13.25
CA SER A 77 12.32 -17.60 12.77
C SER A 77 12.37 -18.23 11.37
N GLY A 78 12.18 -17.39 10.36
CA GLY A 78 11.98 -17.74 8.96
C GLY A 78 11.34 -16.57 8.16
N ALA A 79 10.80 -15.58 8.85
CA ALA A 79 10.13 -14.38 8.32
C ALA A 79 11.06 -13.34 7.63
N GLY A 80 12.24 -13.75 7.15
CA GLY A 80 13.19 -12.88 6.44
C GLY A 80 13.16 -13.01 4.91
N GLN A 81 12.37 -13.94 4.36
CA GLN A 81 12.24 -14.15 2.92
C GLN A 81 10.79 -13.96 2.51
N SER A 82 10.39 -12.69 2.38
CA SER A 82 9.11 -12.26 1.84
C SER A 82 9.11 -12.49 0.32
N TYR A 83 8.40 -13.51 -0.14
CA TYR A 83 8.18 -13.72 -1.57
C TYR A 83 7.01 -12.84 -2.04
N ALA A 84 7.16 -12.14 -3.17
CA ALA A 84 6.04 -11.45 -3.82
C ALA A 84 5.01 -12.49 -4.30
N SER A 85 3.71 -12.35 -3.98
CA SER A 85 2.74 -13.30 -4.53
C SER A 85 2.43 -13.03 -5.99
N GLN A 86 1.86 -14.08 -6.59
CA GLN A 86 1.55 -14.19 -8.01
C GLN A 86 0.41 -13.27 -8.46
N GLN A 87 -0.27 -12.56 -7.56
CA GLN A 87 -1.38 -11.66 -7.90
C GLN A 87 -0.92 -10.26 -8.36
N VAL A 88 0.38 -9.93 -8.25
CA VAL A 88 0.96 -8.66 -8.74
C VAL A 88 1.77 -8.87 -10.03
N ARG A 89 1.43 -9.91 -10.79
CA ARG A 89 2.02 -10.17 -12.11
C ARG A 89 1.07 -9.61 -13.19
N PRO A 90 1.53 -8.75 -14.11
CA PRO A 90 0.70 -8.23 -15.19
C PRO A 90 0.25 -9.34 -16.16
#